data_AF-A0A1F6ZP21-F1
#
_entry.id   AF-A0A1F6ZP21-F1
#
_cell.length_a   1.000
_cell.length_b   1.000
_cell.length_c   1.000
_cell.angle_alpha   90.00
_cell.angle_beta   90.00
_cell.angle_gamma   90.00
#
_symmetry.space_group_name_H-M   'P 1'
#
loop_
_entity.id
_entity.type
_entity.pdbx_description
1 polymer ?
#
loop_
_entity_poly.entity_id
_entity_poly.type
_entity_poly.pdbx_seq_one_letter_code
_entity_poly.pdbx_strand_id
1 'polypeptide(L)'
;MPAFLWIDITKKGTMIQNYQQLVERIARSSGLTTEDIERRIEAKRAKLSGLISKEGAAQVVASELGISFEKEKMKISELLSGMKKVNVVGKIIQLFPVREYNKEGRQGKIGSFVLADETSNIRTVLWDTNHVSLIEKSTIKQGDVVEISNGSIRNTELHLTGFSDIKLSNEILSQVVESRVFHEKTIKELIQGDSVGIRAFIVQLFEPRFFTVCPMCRKKVSETGECAEHGKVLGEKRALLSIVLDDGSATIRAVLFSDQLEKVMDSKELETGFEKRRAELLGKEMLFSGQVRKNQLYDNLEFFVDDWKDIDVDALIEKLEKT
;
A
#
# COMPACT_ATOMS: atom_id res chain seq x y z
N MET A 1 24.48 29.32 18.57
CA MET A 1 23.20 28.64 18.90
C MET A 1 23.19 27.32 18.15
N PRO A 2 23.09 26.16 18.82
CA PRO A 2 23.30 24.87 18.17
C PRO A 2 22.06 24.44 17.38
N ALA A 3 22.30 23.78 16.24
CA ALA A 3 21.30 23.21 15.36
C ALA A 3 20.59 22.02 16.05
N PHE A 4 19.27 22.11 16.19
CA PHE A 4 18.45 21.01 16.67
C PHE A 4 18.29 19.97 15.54
N LEU A 5 18.80 18.78 15.80
CA LEU A 5 18.64 17.58 14.98
C LEU A 5 17.19 17.09 15.10
N TRP A 6 16.34 17.39 14.11
CA TRP A 6 15.00 16.80 14.01
C TRP A 6 15.14 15.36 13.49
N ILE A 7 15.10 14.39 14.39
CA ILE A 7 14.96 12.98 14.03
C ILE A 7 13.48 12.74 13.73
N ASP A 8 13.17 12.51 12.45
CA ASP A 8 11.85 12.26 11.89
C ASP A 8 11.16 11.07 12.59
N ILE A 9 10.11 11.37 13.37
CA ILE A 9 9.37 10.42 14.22
C ILE A 9 8.68 9.33 13.38
N THR A 10 8.37 9.65 12.12
CA THR A 10 7.75 8.72 11.15
C THR A 10 8.65 7.54 10.78
N LYS A 11 9.96 7.77 10.61
CA LYS A 11 10.94 6.69 10.38
C LYS A 11 10.99 5.72 11.55
N LYS A 12 10.78 6.21 12.77
CA LYS A 12 10.86 5.38 13.98
C LYS A 12 9.76 4.32 14.03
N GLY A 13 8.52 4.67 13.64
CA GLY A 13 7.37 3.74 13.66
C GLY A 13 7.49 2.59 12.65
N THR A 14 7.84 2.88 11.39
CA THR A 14 8.07 1.84 10.36
C THR A 14 9.27 0.96 10.68
N MET A 15 10.32 1.52 11.31
CA MET A 15 11.49 0.74 11.72
C MET A 15 11.18 -0.23 12.85
N ILE A 16 10.28 0.12 13.79
CA ILE A 16 9.90 -0.77 14.90
C ILE A 16 9.14 -2.01 14.40
N GLN A 17 8.20 -1.87 13.46
CA GLN A 17 7.46 -3.01 12.89
C GLN A 17 8.36 -3.93 12.04
N ASN A 18 9.27 -3.35 11.23
CA ASN A 18 10.26 -4.13 10.49
C ASN A 18 11.22 -4.90 11.41
N TYR A 19 11.52 -4.37 12.60
CA TYR A 19 12.45 -4.99 13.54
C TYR A 19 11.89 -6.26 14.18
N GLN A 20 10.64 -6.24 14.69
CA GLN A 20 10.04 -7.41 15.35
C GLN A 20 9.91 -8.58 14.39
N GLN A 21 9.43 -8.34 13.17
CA GLN A 21 9.36 -9.40 12.15
C GLN A 21 10.75 -9.94 11.78
N LEU A 22 11.78 -9.08 11.73
CA LEU A 22 13.16 -9.53 11.51
C LEU A 22 13.65 -10.43 12.65
N VAL A 23 13.33 -10.09 13.91
CA VAL A 23 13.64 -10.92 15.09
C VAL A 23 12.95 -12.27 15.00
N GLU A 24 11.65 -12.29 14.72
CA GLU A 24 10.87 -13.53 14.55
C GLU A 24 11.43 -14.41 13.44
N ARG A 25 11.87 -13.80 12.34
CA ARG A 25 12.46 -14.52 11.21
C ARG A 25 13.81 -15.14 11.58
N ILE A 26 14.68 -14.39 12.25
CA ILE A 26 15.96 -14.91 12.74
C ILE A 26 15.70 -16.06 13.74
N ALA A 27 14.74 -15.89 14.65
CA ALA A 27 14.35 -16.91 15.62
C ALA A 27 13.90 -18.20 14.92
N ARG A 28 12.97 -18.08 13.96
CA ARG A 28 12.47 -19.20 13.14
C ARG A 28 13.58 -19.94 12.39
N SER A 29 14.47 -19.22 11.70
CA SER A 29 15.56 -19.83 10.93
C SER A 29 16.69 -20.39 11.79
N SER A 30 16.90 -19.86 13.00
CA SER A 30 17.94 -20.33 13.93
C SER A 30 17.47 -21.45 14.87
N GLY A 31 16.15 -21.65 15.01
CA GLY A 31 15.56 -22.52 16.02
C GLY A 31 15.65 -21.97 17.45
N LEU A 32 15.94 -20.68 17.62
CA LEU A 32 16.03 -20.00 18.92
C LEU A 32 14.73 -19.25 19.24
N THR A 33 14.53 -18.91 20.51
CA THR A 33 13.41 -18.04 20.93
C THR A 33 13.65 -16.59 20.51
N THR A 34 12.57 -15.82 20.34
CA THR A 34 12.66 -14.38 20.05
C THR A 34 13.43 -13.63 21.14
N GLU A 35 13.23 -14.00 22.41
CA GLU A 35 13.95 -13.42 23.56
C GLU A 35 15.47 -13.67 23.49
N ASP A 36 15.88 -14.88 23.07
CA ASP A 36 17.31 -15.18 22.88
C ASP A 36 17.92 -14.36 21.73
N ILE A 37 17.17 -14.16 20.65
CA ILE A 37 17.60 -13.30 19.54
C ILE A 37 17.71 -11.85 19.99
N GLU A 38 16.73 -11.32 20.71
CA GLU A 38 16.76 -9.95 21.26
C GLU A 38 17.95 -9.74 22.19
N ARG A 39 18.22 -10.71 23.07
CA ARG A 39 19.39 -10.68 23.96
C ARG A 39 20.70 -10.61 23.16
N ARG A 40 20.83 -11.41 22.09
CA ARG A 40 22.01 -11.38 21.21
C ARG A 40 22.15 -10.05 20.48
N ILE A 41 21.04 -9.48 20.02
CA ILE A 41 21.00 -8.18 19.33
C ILE A 41 21.45 -7.06 20.27
N GLU A 42 20.91 -7.02 21.50
CA GLU A 42 21.27 -6.00 22.49
C GLU A 42 22.75 -6.11 22.86
N ALA A 43 23.24 -7.32 23.08
CA ALA A 43 24.66 -7.57 23.34
C ALA A 43 25.55 -7.13 22.17
N LYS A 44 25.10 -7.33 20.92
CA LYS A 44 25.84 -6.87 19.73
C LYS A 44 25.85 -5.35 19.62
N ARG A 45 24.71 -4.71 19.87
CA ARG A 45 24.58 -3.24 19.84
C ARG A 45 25.47 -2.60 20.91
N ALA A 46 25.51 -3.17 22.11
CA ALA A 46 26.36 -2.72 23.21
C ALA A 46 27.86 -2.88 22.87
N LYS A 47 28.27 -4.01 22.27
CA LYS A 47 29.67 -4.23 21.83
C LYS A 47 30.14 -3.22 20.79
N LEU A 48 29.23 -2.72 19.97
CA LEU A 48 29.52 -1.71 18.94
C LEU A 48 29.23 -0.29 19.45
N SER A 49 29.25 -0.09 20.77
CA SER A 49 29.05 1.22 21.45
C SER A 49 27.80 1.97 21.01
N GLY A 50 26.75 1.25 20.58
CA GLY A 50 25.53 1.87 20.07
C GLY A 50 25.69 2.57 18.71
N LEU A 51 26.80 2.40 18.00
CA LEU A 51 27.04 3.00 16.68
C LEU A 51 26.13 2.45 15.58
N ILE A 52 25.47 1.32 15.85
CA ILE A 52 24.54 0.67 14.91
C ILE A 52 23.12 0.63 15.49
N SER A 53 22.14 0.67 14.60
CA SER A 53 20.73 0.53 14.97
C SER A 53 20.40 -0.90 15.43
N LYS A 54 19.21 -1.10 16.02
CA LYS A 54 18.73 -2.44 16.39
C LYS A 54 18.62 -3.37 15.18
N GLU A 55 18.17 -2.85 14.05
CA GLU A 55 18.05 -3.58 12.77
C GLU A 55 19.44 -3.93 12.22
N GLY A 56 20.39 -3.02 12.29
CA GLY A 56 21.78 -3.29 11.94
C GLY A 56 22.39 -4.37 12.83
N ALA A 57 22.10 -4.35 14.13
CA ALA A 57 22.56 -5.37 15.06
C ALA A 57 21.88 -6.73 14.79
N ALA A 58 20.59 -6.74 14.44
CA ALA A 58 19.86 -7.93 13.99
C ALA A 58 20.47 -8.57 12.73
N GLN A 59 20.85 -7.76 11.74
CA GLN A 59 21.54 -8.22 10.54
C GLN A 59 22.89 -8.88 10.86
N VAL A 60 23.66 -8.30 11.79
CA VAL A 60 24.93 -8.88 12.24
C VAL A 60 24.70 -10.21 12.94
N VAL A 61 23.71 -10.29 13.84
CA VAL A 61 23.35 -11.54 14.52
C VAL A 61 22.89 -12.62 13.53
N ALA A 62 22.08 -12.26 12.54
CA ALA A 62 21.66 -13.18 11.47
C ALA A 62 22.87 -13.75 10.71
N SER A 63 23.81 -12.87 10.33
CA SER A 63 25.05 -13.27 9.64
C SER A 63 25.93 -14.19 10.49
N GLU A 64 26.07 -13.93 11.78
CA GLU A 64 26.83 -14.78 12.71
C GLU A 64 26.20 -16.15 12.93
N LEU A 65 24.88 -16.25 12.81
CA LEU A 65 24.14 -17.51 12.83
C LEU A 65 24.19 -18.24 11.48
N GLY A 66 24.87 -17.70 10.47
CA GLY A 66 24.93 -18.26 9.12
C GLY A 66 23.62 -18.12 8.35
N ILE A 67 22.73 -17.23 8.78
CA ILE A 67 21.40 -17.06 8.20
C ILE A 67 21.47 -15.98 7.12
N SER A 68 21.13 -16.36 5.90
CA SER A 68 20.97 -15.45 4.76
C SER A 68 19.55 -15.49 4.25
N PHE A 69 18.92 -14.31 4.18
CA PHE A 69 17.55 -14.13 3.72
C PHE A 69 17.46 -13.84 2.22
N GLU A 70 18.61 -13.76 1.50
CA GLU A 70 18.65 -13.29 0.12
C GLU A 70 17.94 -14.21 -0.89
N LYS A 71 17.72 -15.49 -0.54
CA LYS A 71 17.04 -16.47 -1.41
C LYS A 71 15.71 -16.97 -0.84
N GLU A 72 15.34 -16.53 0.35
CA GLU A 72 14.11 -17.00 0.98
C GLU A 72 12.91 -16.29 0.33
N LYS A 73 11.90 -17.09 -0.01
CA LYS A 73 10.60 -16.62 -0.53
C LYS A 73 9.75 -16.18 0.65
N MET A 74 9.19 -14.98 0.56
CA MET A 74 8.31 -14.40 1.56
C MET A 74 6.85 -14.54 1.15
N LYS A 75 5.95 -14.54 2.14
CA LYS A 75 4.52 -14.36 1.89
C LYS A 75 4.20 -12.91 1.62
N ILE A 76 3.19 -12.66 0.79
CA ILE A 76 2.81 -11.31 0.38
C ILE A 76 2.34 -10.47 1.59
N SER A 77 1.63 -11.09 2.53
CA SER A 77 1.21 -10.46 3.80
C SER A 77 2.38 -10.07 4.72
N GLU A 78 3.58 -10.60 4.53
CA GLU A 78 4.76 -10.27 5.33
C GLU A 78 5.55 -9.08 4.74
N LEU A 79 5.13 -8.56 3.58
CA LEU A 79 5.84 -7.50 2.88
C LEU A 79 5.53 -6.14 3.49
N LEU A 80 6.56 -5.51 4.04
CA LEU A 80 6.47 -4.17 4.61
C LEU A 80 7.15 -3.11 3.74
N SER A 81 6.66 -1.88 3.88
CA SER A 81 7.20 -0.72 3.16
C SER A 81 8.70 -0.53 3.44
N GLY A 82 9.47 -0.29 2.38
CA GLY A 82 10.91 -0.08 2.47
C GLY A 82 11.77 -1.35 2.39
N MET A 83 11.17 -2.55 2.41
CA MET A 83 11.91 -3.79 2.21
C MET A 83 12.58 -3.83 0.83
N LYS A 84 13.78 -4.41 0.77
CA LYS A 84 14.59 -4.57 -0.43
C LYS A 84 15.00 -6.03 -0.59
N LYS A 85 15.32 -6.42 -1.82
CA LYS A 85 15.69 -7.80 -2.19
C LYS A 85 14.63 -8.82 -1.75
N VAL A 86 13.35 -8.48 -1.90
CA VAL A 86 12.26 -9.40 -1.58
C VAL A 86 12.08 -10.42 -2.69
N ASN A 87 11.89 -11.68 -2.32
CA ASN A 87 11.57 -12.75 -3.26
C ASN A 87 10.17 -13.27 -2.91
N VAL A 88 9.31 -13.43 -3.91
CA VAL A 88 7.92 -13.86 -3.71
C VAL A 88 7.48 -14.74 -4.86
N VAL A 89 6.53 -15.63 -4.60
CA VAL A 89 5.82 -16.39 -5.63
C VAL A 89 4.35 -16.07 -5.50
N GLY A 90 3.69 -15.84 -6.63
CA GLY A 90 2.26 -15.57 -6.63
C GLY A 90 1.64 -15.75 -8.00
N LYS A 91 0.31 -15.78 -8.01
CA LYS A 91 -0.53 -15.83 -9.20
C LYS A 91 -0.89 -14.42 -9.65
N ILE A 92 -0.82 -14.16 -10.94
CA ILE A 92 -1.29 -12.91 -11.54
C ILE A 92 -2.82 -12.96 -11.57
N ILE A 93 -3.49 -12.25 -10.66
CA ILE A 93 -4.96 -12.22 -10.60
C ILE A 93 -5.57 -11.11 -11.46
N GLN A 94 -4.80 -10.07 -11.77
CA GLN A 94 -5.21 -8.98 -12.64
C GLN A 94 -4.01 -8.39 -13.39
N LEU A 95 -4.15 -8.20 -14.71
CA LEU A 95 -3.11 -7.62 -15.56
C LEU A 95 -3.60 -6.26 -16.10
N PHE A 96 -2.78 -5.21 -15.97
CA PHE A 96 -3.14 -3.87 -16.46
C PHE A 96 -2.48 -3.57 -17.81
N PRO A 97 -3.10 -2.71 -18.65
CA PRO A 97 -2.46 -2.22 -19.87
C PRO A 97 -1.13 -1.52 -19.59
N VAL A 98 -0.15 -1.73 -20.47
CA VAL A 98 1.13 -1.00 -20.42
C VAL A 98 0.89 0.47 -20.66
N ARG A 99 1.47 1.32 -19.81
CA ARG A 99 1.37 2.78 -19.91
C ARG A 99 2.70 3.37 -20.34
N GLU A 100 2.67 4.38 -21.18
CA GLU A 100 3.84 5.18 -21.55
C GLU A 100 3.95 6.38 -20.61
N TYR A 101 5.18 6.76 -20.28
CA TYR A 101 5.45 7.98 -19.53
C TYR A 101 6.60 8.75 -20.16
N ASN A 102 6.56 10.07 -20.01
CA ASN A 102 7.64 10.96 -20.37
C ASN A 102 8.07 11.72 -19.12
N LYS A 103 9.31 11.49 -18.67
CA LYS A 103 9.88 12.22 -17.54
C LYS A 103 11.20 12.83 -17.97
N GLU A 104 11.28 14.16 -17.90
CA GLU A 104 12.50 14.93 -18.22
C GLU A 104 13.06 14.61 -19.61
N GLY A 105 12.18 14.40 -20.60
CA GLY A 105 12.56 14.10 -21.98
C GLY A 105 12.94 12.63 -22.23
N ARG A 106 12.94 11.77 -21.20
CA ARG A 106 13.08 10.32 -21.37
C ARG A 106 11.71 9.67 -21.45
N GLN A 107 11.42 9.07 -22.60
CA GLN A 107 10.28 8.19 -22.78
C GLN A 107 10.55 6.82 -22.14
N GLY A 108 9.56 6.27 -21.46
CA GLY A 108 9.62 4.95 -20.86
C GLY A 108 8.25 4.28 -20.84
N LYS A 109 8.25 2.98 -20.53
CA LYS A 109 7.03 2.18 -20.39
C LYS A 109 6.94 1.62 -18.98
N ILE A 110 5.71 1.51 -18.48
CA ILE A 110 5.40 0.91 -17.18
C ILE A 110 4.37 -0.19 -17.39
N GLY A 111 4.72 -1.39 -16.95
CA GLY A 111 3.80 -2.50 -16.80
C GLY A 111 3.34 -2.60 -15.35
N SER A 112 2.11 -3.06 -15.12
CA SER A 112 1.71 -3.42 -13.75
C SER A 112 0.69 -4.55 -13.75
N PHE A 113 0.66 -5.29 -12.65
CA PHE A 113 -0.32 -6.35 -12.39
C PHE A 113 -0.55 -6.50 -10.89
N VAL A 114 -1.56 -7.27 -10.49
CA VAL A 114 -1.78 -7.69 -9.11
C VAL A 114 -1.31 -9.14 -8.96
N LEU A 115 -0.36 -9.34 -8.05
CA LEU A 115 0.18 -10.64 -7.67
C LEU A 115 -0.48 -11.09 -6.37
N ALA A 116 -0.96 -12.32 -6.30
CA ALA A 116 -1.61 -12.86 -5.12
C ALA A 116 -1.03 -14.23 -4.70
N ASP A 117 -0.97 -14.48 -3.41
CA ASP A 117 -0.69 -15.78 -2.81
C ASP A 117 -1.84 -16.15 -1.87
N GLU A 118 -1.69 -17.21 -1.08
CA GLU A 118 -2.73 -17.64 -0.13
C GLU A 118 -2.91 -16.69 1.06
N THR A 119 -2.04 -15.69 1.21
CA THR A 119 -2.01 -14.80 2.37
C THR A 119 -2.50 -13.38 2.07
N SER A 120 -2.19 -12.84 0.89
CA SER A 120 -2.63 -11.50 0.46
C SER A 120 -2.38 -11.30 -1.04
N ASN A 121 -2.58 -10.07 -1.52
CA ASN A 121 -2.14 -9.63 -2.84
C ASN A 121 -1.46 -8.26 -2.80
N ILE A 122 -0.60 -8.02 -3.79
CA ILE A 122 0.18 -6.81 -3.92
C ILE A 122 0.21 -6.34 -5.37
N ARG A 123 0.15 -5.02 -5.55
CA ARG A 123 0.36 -4.42 -6.86
C ARG A 123 1.85 -4.48 -7.19
N THR A 124 2.17 -5.06 -8.33
CA THR A 124 3.53 -5.23 -8.84
C THR A 124 3.73 -4.31 -10.02
N VAL A 125 4.81 -3.51 -9.99
CA VAL A 125 5.12 -2.49 -11.00
C VAL A 125 6.45 -2.81 -11.68
N LEU A 126 6.41 -2.90 -13.00
CA LEU A 126 7.54 -3.21 -13.86
C LEU A 126 8.09 -1.92 -14.47
N TRP A 127 9.32 -1.58 -14.12
CA TRP A 127 10.01 -0.39 -14.66
C TRP A 127 11.01 -0.73 -15.76
N ASP A 128 11.55 -1.96 -15.75
CA ASP A 128 12.51 -2.41 -16.75
C ASP A 128 11.81 -2.82 -18.05
N THR A 129 12.34 -2.39 -19.19
CA THR A 129 11.76 -2.67 -20.51
C THR A 129 11.70 -4.16 -20.83
N ASN A 130 12.63 -4.98 -20.31
CA ASN A 130 12.60 -6.43 -20.54
C ASN A 130 11.41 -7.05 -19.81
N HIS A 131 11.16 -6.65 -18.57
CA HIS A 131 10.00 -7.10 -17.80
C HIS A 131 8.69 -6.63 -18.42
N VAL A 132 8.61 -5.38 -18.86
CA VAL A 132 7.43 -4.85 -19.56
C VAL A 132 7.16 -5.64 -20.85
N SER A 133 8.21 -6.01 -21.58
CA SER A 133 8.07 -6.78 -22.82
C SER A 133 7.42 -8.16 -22.62
N LEU A 134 7.49 -8.73 -21.41
CA LEU A 134 6.81 -10.00 -21.08
C LEU A 134 5.29 -9.85 -21.16
N ILE A 135 4.76 -8.68 -20.78
CA ILE A 135 3.34 -8.35 -20.91
C ILE A 135 3.00 -8.10 -22.38
N GLU A 136 3.80 -7.27 -23.07
CA GLU A 136 3.54 -6.91 -24.48
C GLU A 136 3.56 -8.13 -25.40
N LYS A 137 4.45 -9.08 -25.14
CA LYS A 137 4.56 -10.35 -25.87
C LYS A 137 3.62 -11.44 -25.37
N SER A 138 2.77 -11.14 -24.38
CA SER A 138 1.87 -12.12 -23.74
C SER A 138 2.61 -13.36 -23.19
N THR A 139 3.87 -13.20 -22.80
CA THR A 139 4.68 -14.26 -22.16
C THR A 139 4.22 -14.50 -20.73
N ILE A 140 3.76 -13.45 -20.05
CA ILE A 140 3.00 -13.56 -18.81
C ILE A 140 1.58 -13.06 -19.06
N LYS A 141 0.59 -13.76 -18.51
CA LYS A 141 -0.84 -13.44 -18.62
C LYS A 141 -1.54 -13.59 -17.27
N GLN A 142 -2.76 -13.07 -17.19
CA GLN A 142 -3.63 -13.32 -16.04
C GLN A 142 -3.84 -14.84 -15.87
N GLY A 143 -3.73 -15.31 -14.63
CA GLY A 143 -3.80 -16.71 -14.26
C GLY A 143 -2.44 -17.40 -14.11
N ASP A 144 -1.36 -16.85 -14.67
CA ASP A 144 -0.03 -17.44 -14.54
C ASP A 144 0.53 -17.28 -13.13
N VAL A 145 1.32 -18.26 -12.70
CA VAL A 145 2.12 -18.16 -11.47
C VAL A 145 3.52 -17.70 -11.84
N VAL A 146 4.00 -16.67 -11.16
CA VAL A 146 5.33 -16.10 -11.38
C VAL A 146 6.14 -16.09 -10.08
N GLU A 147 7.43 -16.36 -10.22
CA GLU A 147 8.44 -16.15 -9.20
C GLU A 147 9.14 -14.82 -9.48
N ILE A 148 9.17 -13.96 -8.47
CA ILE A 148 9.85 -12.67 -8.50
C ILE A 148 11.03 -12.72 -7.53
N SER A 149 12.20 -12.32 -8.01
CA SER A 149 13.40 -12.20 -7.20
C SER A 149 13.90 -10.76 -7.16
N ASN A 150 14.51 -10.38 -6.03
CA ASN A 150 15.13 -9.08 -5.84
C ASN A 150 14.19 -7.87 -6.08
N GLY A 151 12.92 -8.00 -5.69
CA GLY A 151 11.97 -6.89 -5.70
C GLY A 151 12.27 -5.85 -4.61
N SER A 152 11.62 -4.69 -4.69
CA SER A 152 11.65 -3.68 -3.64
C SER A 152 10.26 -3.16 -3.31
N ILE A 153 9.92 -3.02 -2.03
CA ILE A 153 8.63 -2.51 -1.61
C ILE A 153 8.70 -0.99 -1.47
N ARG A 154 7.87 -0.28 -2.22
CA ARG A 154 7.71 1.18 -2.15
C ARG A 154 6.24 1.53 -2.20
N ASN A 155 5.78 2.39 -1.29
CA ASN A 155 4.36 2.80 -1.22
C ASN A 155 3.39 1.60 -1.26
N THR A 156 3.73 0.49 -0.60
CA THR A 156 2.97 -0.78 -0.58
C THR A 156 2.81 -1.48 -1.94
N GLU A 157 3.65 -1.11 -2.91
CA GLU A 157 3.77 -1.78 -4.21
C GLU A 157 5.10 -2.53 -4.29
N LEU A 158 5.10 -3.64 -5.01
CA LEU A 158 6.30 -4.41 -5.35
C LEU A 158 6.89 -3.86 -6.65
N HIS A 159 8.04 -3.19 -6.56
CA HIS A 159 8.73 -2.60 -7.71
C HIS A 159 9.82 -3.53 -8.22
N LEU A 160 9.76 -3.83 -9.53
CA LEU A 160 10.80 -4.56 -10.25
C LEU A 160 11.61 -3.58 -11.09
N THR A 161 12.93 -3.63 -10.89
CA THR A 161 13.94 -2.84 -11.62
C THR A 161 14.81 -3.78 -12.45
N GLY A 162 15.83 -3.27 -13.15
CA GLY A 162 16.77 -4.13 -13.90
C GLY A 162 17.61 -5.07 -13.03
N PHE A 163 17.59 -4.92 -11.70
CA PHE A 163 18.21 -5.86 -10.75
C PHE A 163 17.26 -6.94 -10.24
N SER A 164 15.97 -6.80 -10.55
CA SER A 164 14.95 -7.77 -10.22
C SER A 164 14.84 -8.80 -11.34
N ASP A 165 14.27 -9.96 -11.03
CA ASP A 165 14.00 -11.01 -12.01
C ASP A 165 12.54 -11.47 -11.85
N ILE A 166 11.93 -11.89 -12.96
CA ILE A 166 10.57 -12.42 -13.00
C ILE A 166 10.52 -13.59 -13.98
N LYS A 167 10.04 -14.74 -13.50
CA LYS A 167 9.96 -15.99 -14.28
C LYS A 167 8.63 -16.69 -14.03
N LEU A 168 8.15 -17.40 -15.04
CA LEU A 168 7.04 -18.33 -14.85
C LEU A 168 7.46 -19.43 -13.87
N SER A 169 6.56 -19.77 -12.96
CA SER A 169 6.74 -20.85 -12.00
C SER A 169 5.78 -22.00 -12.32
N ASN A 170 6.24 -23.22 -12.05
CA ASN A 170 5.40 -24.42 -12.14
C ASN A 170 4.68 -24.72 -10.81
N GLU A 171 4.84 -23.87 -9.78
CA GLU A 171 4.12 -23.99 -8.52
C GLU A 171 2.61 -23.83 -8.75
N ILE A 172 1.82 -24.70 -8.11
CA ILE A 172 0.36 -24.67 -8.20
C ILE A 172 -0.19 -23.93 -6.97
N LEU A 173 -0.65 -22.70 -7.18
CA LEU A 173 -1.37 -21.93 -6.17
C LEU A 173 -2.89 -22.10 -6.39
N SER A 174 -3.48 -23.06 -5.68
CA SER A 174 -4.89 -23.44 -5.80
C SER A 174 -5.85 -22.44 -5.14
N GLN A 175 -5.41 -21.78 -4.06
CA GLN A 175 -6.14 -20.73 -3.37
C GLN A 175 -5.27 -19.47 -3.35
N VAL A 176 -5.81 -18.37 -3.85
CA VAL A 176 -5.16 -17.06 -3.77
C VAL A 176 -6.17 -16.03 -3.27
N VAL A 177 -5.68 -15.05 -2.53
CA VAL A 177 -6.53 -14.00 -1.99
C VAL A 177 -6.78 -12.93 -3.06
N GLU A 178 -7.97 -12.97 -3.66
CA GLU A 178 -8.32 -12.08 -4.78
C GLU A 178 -8.59 -10.63 -4.34
N SER A 179 -9.12 -10.42 -3.13
CA SER A 179 -9.36 -9.10 -2.55
C SER A 179 -8.14 -8.62 -1.76
N ARG A 180 -7.65 -7.39 -1.99
CA ARG A 180 -6.49 -6.84 -1.27
C ARG A 180 -6.73 -6.90 0.25
N VAL A 181 -5.94 -7.72 0.96
CA VAL A 181 -5.99 -7.76 2.43
C VAL A 181 -5.14 -6.61 2.92
N PHE A 182 -5.81 -5.59 3.45
CA PHE A 182 -5.12 -4.51 4.08
C PHE A 182 -4.78 -4.90 5.52
N HIS A 183 -3.56 -4.59 5.97
CA HIS A 183 -3.25 -4.66 7.39
C HIS A 183 -4.15 -3.66 8.13
N GLU A 184 -4.92 -4.14 9.11
CA GLU A 184 -5.73 -3.28 9.96
C GLU A 184 -4.81 -2.48 10.88
N LYS A 185 -4.98 -1.16 10.92
CA LYS A 185 -4.32 -0.27 11.88
C LYS A 185 -5.34 0.66 12.51
N THR A 186 -5.05 1.09 13.73
CA THR A 186 -5.80 2.20 14.34
C THR A 186 -5.38 3.53 13.71
N ILE A 187 -6.29 4.51 13.69
CA ILE A 187 -6.05 5.84 13.11
C ILE A 187 -4.85 6.52 13.76
N LYS A 188 -4.68 6.33 15.07
CA LYS A 188 -3.56 6.89 15.83
C LYS A 188 -2.19 6.38 15.39
N GLU A 189 -2.13 5.17 14.83
CA GLU A 189 -0.88 4.51 14.40
C GLU A 189 -0.54 4.75 12.92
N LEU A 190 -1.40 5.47 12.21
CA LEU A 190 -1.22 5.76 10.79
C LEU A 190 0.00 6.65 10.56
N ILE A 191 0.77 6.28 9.55
CA ILE A 191 1.91 7.06 9.09
C ILE A 191 1.81 7.32 7.59
N GLN A 192 2.50 8.36 7.12
CA GLN A 192 2.57 8.67 5.69
C GLN A 192 3.10 7.47 4.89
N GLY A 193 2.39 7.11 3.83
CA GLY A 193 2.74 6.00 2.94
C GLY A 193 2.16 4.65 3.32
N ASP A 194 1.45 4.56 4.46
CA ASP A 194 0.70 3.37 4.82
C ASP A 194 -0.37 3.05 3.79
N SER A 195 -0.55 1.76 3.49
CA SER A 195 -1.76 1.26 2.82
C SER A 195 -2.41 0.23 3.73
N VAL A 196 -3.55 0.60 4.30
CA VAL A 196 -4.13 -0.07 5.47
C VAL A 196 -5.65 -0.09 5.40
N GLY A 197 -6.21 -0.98 6.21
CA GLY A 197 -7.63 -1.08 6.48
C GLY A 197 -7.92 -0.39 7.81
N ILE A 198 -9.01 0.34 7.88
CA ILE A 198 -9.46 1.05 9.08
C ILE A 198 -10.93 0.73 9.28
N ARG A 199 -11.27 0.22 10.46
CA ARG A 199 -12.66 0.13 10.92
C ARG A 199 -12.99 1.42 11.65
N ALA A 200 -13.93 2.21 11.13
CA ALA A 200 -14.23 3.52 11.70
C ALA A 200 -15.68 3.94 11.45
N PHE A 201 -16.14 4.89 12.27
CA PHE A 201 -17.40 5.59 12.12
C PHE A 201 -17.23 6.81 11.21
N ILE A 202 -18.21 7.04 10.33
CA ILE A 202 -18.30 8.29 9.58
C ILE A 202 -18.91 9.37 10.47
N VAL A 203 -18.08 10.21 11.09
CA VAL A 203 -18.55 11.25 12.02
C VAL A 203 -18.90 12.56 11.34
N GLN A 204 -18.42 12.78 10.11
CA GLN A 204 -18.77 13.95 9.32
C GLN A 204 -18.63 13.68 7.82
N LEU A 205 -19.55 14.21 7.03
CA LEU A 205 -19.45 14.28 5.57
C LEU A 205 -19.52 15.75 5.14
N PHE A 206 -18.65 16.14 4.22
CA PHE A 206 -18.66 17.45 3.58
C PHE A 206 -19.38 17.39 2.24
N GLU A 207 -19.87 18.53 1.73
CA GLU A 207 -20.47 18.57 0.40
C GLU A 207 -19.48 18.12 -0.69
N PRO A 208 -19.95 17.34 -1.68
CA PRO A 208 -19.11 16.86 -2.77
C PRO A 208 -18.62 18.04 -3.62
N ARG A 209 -17.34 18.00 -3.97
CA ARG A 209 -16.70 18.97 -4.86
C ARG A 209 -16.56 18.39 -6.24
N PHE A 210 -17.07 19.11 -7.24
CA PHE A 210 -16.99 18.71 -8.63
C PHE A 210 -15.85 19.44 -9.34
N PHE A 211 -15.16 18.74 -10.23
CA PHE A 211 -14.10 19.27 -11.06
C PHE A 211 -14.04 18.53 -12.39
N THR A 212 -13.47 19.17 -13.40
CA THR A 212 -13.34 18.58 -14.73
C THR A 212 -11.89 18.17 -14.99
N VAL A 213 -11.68 16.99 -15.57
CA VAL A 213 -10.34 16.47 -15.91
C VAL A 213 -10.20 16.17 -17.39
N CYS A 214 -8.97 16.23 -17.90
CA CYS A 214 -8.66 15.90 -19.26
C CYS A 214 -8.76 14.38 -19.45
N PRO A 215 -9.42 13.89 -20.52
CA PRO A 215 -9.52 12.44 -20.78
C PRO A 215 -8.16 11.80 -21.07
N MET A 216 -7.20 12.58 -21.60
CA MET A 216 -5.87 12.08 -21.98
C MET A 216 -4.89 11.99 -20.80
N CYS A 217 -4.74 13.08 -20.02
CA CYS A 217 -3.75 13.12 -18.93
C CYS A 217 -4.32 13.18 -17.53
N ARG A 218 -5.65 13.19 -17.35
CA ARG A 218 -6.35 13.27 -16.06
C ARG A 218 -6.06 14.52 -15.23
N LYS A 219 -5.32 15.51 -15.76
CA LYS A 219 -5.11 16.82 -15.11
C LYS A 219 -6.37 17.68 -15.17
N LYS A 220 -6.49 18.62 -14.24
CA LYS A 220 -7.61 19.56 -14.16
C LYS A 220 -7.74 20.37 -15.44
N VAL A 221 -8.96 20.49 -15.95
CA VAL A 221 -9.33 21.30 -17.12
C VAL A 221 -9.92 22.61 -16.61
N SER A 222 -9.62 23.72 -17.29
CA SER A 222 -10.23 25.01 -16.99
C SER A 222 -11.73 24.99 -17.24
N GLU A 223 -12.46 25.97 -16.70
CA GLU A 223 -13.89 26.14 -16.98
C GLU A 223 -14.17 26.37 -18.49
N THR A 224 -13.19 26.87 -19.24
CA THR A 224 -13.25 27.07 -20.70
C THR A 224 -12.99 25.80 -21.52
N GLY A 225 -12.71 24.66 -20.87
CA GLY A 225 -12.44 23.39 -21.55
C GLY A 225 -11.01 23.22 -22.03
N GLU A 226 -10.05 23.94 -21.45
CA GLU A 226 -8.64 23.88 -21.84
C GLU A 226 -7.79 23.10 -20.83
N CYS A 227 -6.99 22.16 -21.34
CA CYS A 227 -5.97 21.43 -20.64
C CYS A 227 -4.60 22.04 -20.95
N ALA A 228 -3.78 22.28 -19.93
CA ALA A 228 -2.44 22.86 -20.08
C ALA A 228 -1.51 22.05 -21.01
N GLU A 229 -1.76 20.74 -21.18
CA GLU A 229 -0.91 19.87 -22.01
C GLU A 229 -1.54 19.54 -23.37
N HIS A 230 -2.88 19.45 -23.45
CA HIS A 230 -3.59 18.94 -24.62
C HIS A 230 -4.46 19.99 -25.30
N GLY A 231 -4.42 21.25 -24.84
CA GLY A 231 -5.24 22.32 -25.37
C GLY A 231 -6.72 22.08 -25.11
N LYS A 232 -7.58 22.41 -26.08
CA LYS A 232 -9.03 22.33 -25.93
C LYS A 232 -9.49 20.87 -25.94
N VAL A 233 -10.11 20.43 -24.85
CA VAL A 233 -10.57 19.05 -24.65
C VAL A 233 -12.01 19.03 -24.12
N LEU A 234 -12.76 18.00 -24.50
CA LEU A 234 -14.04 17.71 -23.86
C LEU A 234 -13.75 17.02 -22.52
N GLY A 235 -13.71 17.80 -21.46
CA GLY A 235 -13.33 17.31 -20.14
C GLY A 235 -14.39 16.38 -19.52
N GLU A 236 -13.92 15.41 -18.73
CA GLU A 236 -14.79 14.49 -17.98
C GLU A 236 -15.06 15.06 -16.59
N LYS A 237 -16.33 15.12 -16.20
CA LYS A 237 -16.74 15.56 -14.85
C LYS A 237 -16.35 14.49 -13.83
N ARG A 238 -15.72 14.94 -12.75
CA ARG A 238 -15.29 14.12 -11.60
C ARG A 238 -15.80 14.76 -10.32
N ALA A 239 -16.05 13.94 -9.32
CA ALA A 239 -16.41 14.33 -7.97
C ALA A 239 -15.36 13.86 -6.96
N LEU A 240 -15.20 14.65 -5.91
CA LEU A 240 -14.44 14.33 -4.70
C LEU A 240 -15.33 14.56 -3.49
N LEU A 241 -15.40 13.58 -2.59
CA LEU A 241 -16.08 13.70 -1.31
C LEU A 241 -15.04 13.63 -0.20
N SER A 242 -15.13 14.54 0.76
CA SER A 242 -14.36 14.43 1.99
C SER A 242 -15.26 13.99 3.13
N ILE A 243 -14.75 13.10 3.96
CA ILE A 243 -15.39 12.65 5.20
C ILE A 243 -14.39 12.69 6.35
N VAL A 244 -14.89 12.66 7.59
CA VAL A 244 -14.07 12.46 8.79
C VAL A 244 -14.41 11.10 9.36
N LEU A 245 -13.37 10.32 9.61
CA LEU A 245 -13.44 8.98 10.19
C LEU A 245 -12.95 9.04 11.64
N ASP A 246 -13.60 8.29 12.53
CA ASP A 246 -13.23 8.11 13.93
C ASP A 246 -13.31 6.62 14.30
N ASP A 247 -12.23 6.05 14.82
CA ASP A 247 -12.14 4.66 15.26
C ASP A 247 -12.04 4.51 16.79
N GLY A 248 -12.26 5.61 17.53
CA GLY A 248 -12.08 5.71 18.97
C GLY A 248 -10.63 5.97 19.42
N SER A 249 -9.63 5.75 18.55
CA SER A 249 -8.22 6.04 18.85
C SER A 249 -7.83 7.46 18.45
N ALA A 250 -8.34 7.95 17.32
CA ALA A 250 -8.11 9.27 16.75
C ALA A 250 -9.09 9.53 15.59
N THR A 251 -9.11 10.77 15.09
CA THR A 251 -9.87 11.13 13.89
C THR A 251 -8.96 11.39 12.69
N ILE A 252 -9.38 11.01 11.48
CA ILE A 252 -8.66 11.34 10.24
C ILE A 252 -9.61 11.82 9.14
N ARG A 253 -9.18 12.82 8.37
CA ARG A 253 -9.88 13.22 7.15
C ARG A 253 -9.62 12.19 6.06
N ALA A 254 -10.69 11.64 5.51
CA ALA A 254 -10.64 10.71 4.39
C ALA A 254 -11.21 11.35 3.11
N VAL A 255 -10.64 10.99 1.97
CA VAL A 255 -10.97 11.54 0.65
C VAL A 255 -11.36 10.40 -0.29
N LEU A 256 -12.54 10.51 -0.89
CA LEU A 256 -13.09 9.57 -1.86
C LEU A 256 -13.17 10.25 -3.23
N PHE A 257 -12.69 9.59 -4.28
CA PHE A 257 -12.78 10.07 -5.66
C PHE A 257 -13.92 9.36 -6.40
N SER A 258 -14.19 9.80 -7.63
CA SER A 258 -15.39 9.38 -8.38
C SER A 258 -15.48 7.87 -8.55
N ASP A 259 -14.35 7.19 -8.79
CA ASP A 259 -14.30 5.73 -8.97
C ASP A 259 -14.81 4.97 -7.72
N GLN A 260 -14.63 5.55 -6.52
CA GLN A 260 -15.10 4.98 -5.26
C GLN A 260 -16.53 5.41 -4.95
N LEU A 261 -16.88 6.66 -5.31
CA LEU A 261 -18.20 7.22 -5.06
C LEU A 261 -19.28 6.50 -5.89
N GLU A 262 -18.99 6.20 -7.15
CA GLU A 262 -19.91 5.51 -8.06
C GLU A 262 -20.37 4.12 -7.56
N LYS A 263 -19.62 3.51 -6.63
CA LYS A 263 -20.00 2.23 -6.00
C LYS A 263 -21.17 2.35 -5.02
N VAL A 264 -21.39 3.54 -4.46
CA VAL A 264 -22.29 3.76 -3.31
C VAL A 264 -23.28 4.89 -3.53
N MET A 265 -22.97 5.80 -4.44
CA MET A 265 -23.83 6.89 -4.88
C MET A 265 -23.68 7.07 -6.38
N ASP A 266 -24.81 7.16 -7.08
CA ASP A 266 -24.78 7.56 -8.49
C ASP A 266 -24.52 9.07 -8.65
N SER A 267 -24.29 9.51 -9.90
CA SER A 267 -24.01 10.91 -10.18
C SER A 267 -25.17 11.86 -9.87
N LYS A 268 -26.43 11.38 -9.93
CA LYS A 268 -27.61 12.20 -9.58
C LYS A 268 -27.74 12.36 -8.08
N GLU A 269 -27.46 11.31 -7.33
CA GLU A 269 -27.42 11.32 -5.87
C GLU A 269 -26.33 12.25 -5.36
N LEU A 270 -25.16 12.26 -5.98
CA LEU A 270 -24.09 13.22 -5.65
C LEU A 270 -24.48 14.68 -5.89
N GLU A 271 -25.25 14.97 -6.94
CA GLU A 271 -25.61 16.35 -7.30
C GLU A 271 -26.84 16.88 -6.57
N THR A 272 -27.85 16.02 -6.35
CA THR A 272 -29.18 16.45 -5.87
C THR A 272 -29.71 15.65 -4.69
N GLY A 273 -29.24 14.41 -4.51
CA GLY A 273 -29.67 13.51 -3.43
C GLY A 273 -28.75 13.47 -2.22
N PHE A 274 -27.71 14.30 -2.18
CA PHE A 274 -26.60 14.16 -1.24
C PHE A 274 -27.05 14.25 0.21
N GLU A 275 -27.98 15.16 0.55
CA GLU A 275 -28.46 15.32 1.92
C GLU A 275 -29.17 14.08 2.46
N LYS A 276 -29.95 13.38 1.63
CA LYS A 276 -30.58 12.12 2.03
C LYS A 276 -29.51 11.08 2.34
N ARG A 277 -28.55 10.91 1.44
CA ARG A 277 -27.50 9.91 1.58
C ARG A 277 -26.53 10.22 2.71
N ARG A 278 -26.27 11.50 2.95
CA ARG A 278 -25.52 12.00 4.10
C ARG A 278 -26.16 11.55 5.41
N ALA A 279 -27.48 11.68 5.54
CA ALA A 279 -28.20 11.24 6.73
C ALA A 279 -28.13 9.71 6.94
N GLU A 280 -28.08 8.93 5.85
CA GLU A 280 -27.94 7.48 5.92
C GLU A 280 -26.51 7.00 6.27
N LEU A 281 -25.48 7.74 5.86
CA LEU A 281 -24.08 7.38 6.06
C LEU A 281 -23.50 7.92 7.37
N LEU A 282 -23.99 9.06 7.85
CA LEU A 282 -23.51 9.67 9.09
C LEU A 282 -23.76 8.74 10.28
N GLY A 283 -22.71 8.49 11.07
CA GLY A 283 -22.75 7.59 12.22
C GLY A 283 -22.68 6.11 11.88
N LYS A 284 -22.62 5.72 10.60
CA LYS A 284 -22.38 4.32 10.23
C LYS A 284 -20.95 3.93 10.50
N GLU A 285 -20.80 2.71 11.01
CA GLU A 285 -19.53 2.03 11.15
C GLU A 285 -19.24 1.22 9.87
N MET A 286 -18.06 1.38 9.30
CA MET A 286 -17.67 0.73 8.05
C MET A 286 -16.20 0.33 8.05
N LEU A 287 -15.84 -0.58 7.15
CA LEU A 287 -14.45 -0.92 6.84
C LEU A 287 -13.99 -0.08 5.66
N PHE A 288 -12.96 0.73 5.87
CA PHE A 288 -12.32 1.53 4.84
C PHE A 288 -10.95 0.95 4.53
N SER A 289 -10.53 1.09 3.30
CA SER A 289 -9.19 0.72 2.88
C SER A 289 -8.63 1.73 1.90
N GLY A 290 -7.32 1.96 1.96
CA GLY A 290 -6.75 3.06 1.22
C GLY A 290 -5.30 3.33 1.55
N GLN A 291 -4.87 4.54 1.22
CA GLN A 291 -3.50 5.02 1.41
C GLN A 291 -3.45 6.29 2.25
N VAL A 292 -2.53 6.35 3.21
CA VAL A 292 -2.29 7.55 4.00
C VAL A 292 -1.28 8.42 3.25
N ARG A 293 -1.66 9.64 2.89
CA ARG A 293 -0.80 10.61 2.22
C ARG A 293 -0.74 11.90 3.01
N LYS A 294 0.38 12.59 2.95
CA LYS A 294 0.53 13.90 3.57
C LYS A 294 -0.03 14.96 2.63
N ASN A 295 -0.96 15.76 3.11
CA ASN A 295 -1.43 16.94 2.40
C ASN A 295 -0.35 18.02 2.48
N GLN A 296 0.25 18.36 1.33
CA GLN A 296 1.37 19.30 1.27
C GLN A 296 1.00 20.74 1.66
N LEU A 297 -0.29 21.10 1.57
CA LEU A 297 -0.74 22.46 1.85
C LEU A 297 -0.97 22.70 3.35
N TYR A 298 -1.45 21.68 4.06
CA TYR A 298 -1.89 21.80 5.47
C TYR A 298 -1.02 21.00 6.46
N ASP A 299 0.02 20.34 5.96
CA ASP A 299 0.97 19.50 6.71
C ASP A 299 0.35 18.33 7.50
N ASN A 300 -0.92 18.00 7.25
CA ASN A 300 -1.66 16.93 7.94
C ASN A 300 -1.73 15.65 7.10
N LEU A 301 -1.92 14.50 7.77
CA LEU A 301 -2.20 13.23 7.10
C LEU A 301 -3.66 13.18 6.65
N GLU A 302 -3.88 12.69 5.44
CA GLU A 302 -5.20 12.40 4.87
C GLU A 302 -5.24 10.95 4.38
N PHE A 303 -6.40 10.32 4.54
CA PHE A 303 -6.64 8.95 4.11
C PHE A 303 -7.35 8.92 2.76
N PHE A 304 -6.65 8.48 1.73
CA PHE A 304 -7.19 8.36 0.37
C PHE A 304 -7.83 6.99 0.25
N VAL A 305 -9.16 6.95 0.22
CA VAL A 305 -9.92 5.70 0.21
C VAL A 305 -9.85 5.07 -1.16
N ASP A 306 -9.40 3.82 -1.22
CA ASP A 306 -9.41 2.97 -2.40
C ASP A 306 -10.72 2.15 -2.47
N ASP A 307 -11.20 1.67 -1.32
CA ASP A 307 -12.43 0.91 -1.18
C ASP A 307 -13.06 1.06 0.21
N TRP A 308 -14.38 0.87 0.30
CA TRP A 308 -15.13 0.85 1.56
C TRP A 308 -16.23 -0.20 1.50
N LYS A 309 -16.52 -0.83 2.64
CA LYS A 309 -17.50 -1.92 2.76
C LYS A 309 -18.26 -1.80 4.07
N ASP A 310 -19.51 -2.25 4.05
CA ASP A 310 -20.26 -2.48 5.29
C ASP A 310 -19.56 -3.54 6.14
N ILE A 311 -19.77 -3.47 7.46
CA ILE A 311 -19.27 -4.47 8.39
C ILE A 311 -20.20 -5.68 8.33
N ASP A 312 -19.63 -6.84 8.02
CA ASP A 312 -20.29 -8.12 8.26
C ASP A 312 -20.24 -8.43 9.76
N VAL A 313 -21.38 -8.24 10.42
CA VAL A 313 -21.51 -8.36 11.87
C VAL A 313 -21.26 -9.80 12.32
N ASP A 314 -21.67 -10.79 11.53
CA ASP A 314 -21.53 -12.21 11.88
C ASP A 314 -20.06 -12.63 11.81
N ALA A 315 -19.37 -12.25 10.74
CA ALA A 315 -17.93 -12.51 10.60
C ALA A 315 -17.09 -11.78 11.66
N LEU A 316 -17.51 -10.59 12.08
CA LEU A 316 -16.83 -9.82 13.11
C LEU A 316 -16.98 -10.45 14.50
N ILE A 317 -18.17 -10.94 14.85
CA ILE A 317 -18.41 -11.65 16.12
C ILE A 317 -17.48 -12.86 16.20
N GLU A 318 -17.41 -13.67 15.15
CA GLU A 318 -16.57 -14.88 15.13
C GLU A 318 -15.06 -14.57 15.28
N LYS A 319 -14.60 -13.43 14.74
CA LYS A 319 -13.20 -12.97 14.88
C LYS A 319 -12.90 -12.50 16.31
N LEU A 320 -13.84 -11.78 16.94
CA LEU A 320 -13.68 -11.27 18.30
C LEU A 320 -13.79 -12.37 19.36
N GLU A 321 -14.59 -13.42 19.12
CA GLU A 321 -14.69 -14.59 20.02
C GLU A 321 -13.42 -15.46 20.02
N LYS A 322 -12.59 -15.36 18.97
CA LYS A 322 -11.31 -16.10 18.84
C LYS A 322 -10.09 -15.34 19.38
N THR A 323 -10.27 -14.10 19.85
CA THR A 323 -9.20 -13.25 20.41
C THR A 323 -9.28 -13.25 21.93
#